data_AF-A0A2N5NQP6-F1
#
_entry.id   AF-A0A2N5NQP6-F1
#
_cell.length_a   1.000
_cell.length_b   1.000
_cell.length_c   1.000
_cell.angle_alpha   90.00
_cell.angle_beta   90.00
_cell.angle_gamma   90.00
#
_symmetry.space_group_name_H-M   'P 1'
#
loop_
_entity.id
_entity.type
_entity.pdbx_description
1 polymer ?
#
loop_
_entity_poly.entity_id
_entity_poly.type
_entity_poly.pdbx_seq_one_letter_code
_entity_poly.pdbx_strand_id
1 'polypeptide(L)'
;MKGMLIKDFCILKLQKNAVLVLLAMCVVFTVFMKSPTYIVNLFPMYGFLLVLGTLTYDEFDRGYSFLFTLPVSRRGYVKEKYVFGLLFCGGIWILSVLISLIYVWITKEIPIDDALMVNYAVSIILVLVFMGTSIPVQLKYGNEKGRLAVVAIGVGGFAVIVGGIQLGKVFDIEMTAALQRVEKMGAGTVSVIGCIVSVILIVISYKISVRIMEKKEF
;
A
#
# COMPACT_ATOMS: atom_id res chain seq x y z
N MET A 1 -6.82 -17.66 13.83
CA MET A 1 -6.74 -16.38 13.10
C MET A 1 -7.00 -15.17 13.99
N LYS A 2 -8.11 -15.11 14.74
CA LYS A 2 -8.43 -13.94 15.60
C LYS A 2 -7.30 -13.54 16.57
N GLY A 3 -6.63 -14.51 17.21
CA GLY A 3 -5.52 -14.22 18.14
C GLY A 3 -4.30 -13.54 17.50
N MET A 4 -3.96 -13.86 16.26
CA MET A 4 -2.84 -13.22 15.54
C MET A 4 -3.18 -11.79 15.14
N LEU A 5 -4.43 -11.54 14.71
CA LEU A 5 -4.90 -10.18 14.41
C LEU A 5 -4.85 -9.30 15.67
N ILE A 6 -5.29 -9.83 16.82
CA ILE A 6 -5.23 -9.10 18.11
C ILE A 6 -3.77 -8.79 18.48
N LYS A 7 -2.85 -9.73 18.26
CA LYS A 7 -1.41 -9.50 18.44
C LYS A 7 -0.91 -8.34 17.58
N ASP A 8 -1.24 -8.33 16.28
CA ASP A 8 -0.81 -7.26 15.38
C ASP A 8 -1.41 -5.90 15.75
N PHE A 9 -2.67 -5.84 16.20
CA PHE A 9 -3.25 -4.62 16.79
C PHE A 9 -2.56 -4.20 18.10
N CYS A 10 -2.10 -5.15 18.91
CA CYS A 10 -1.34 -4.86 20.13
C CYS A 10 0.04 -4.29 19.79
N ILE A 11 0.71 -4.82 18.76
CA ILE A 11 1.97 -4.28 18.24
C ILE A 11 1.76 -2.85 17.72
N LEU A 12 0.66 -2.57 17.04
CA LEU A 12 0.32 -1.19 16.64
C LEU A 12 0.13 -0.26 17.84
N LYS A 13 -0.46 -0.75 18.94
CA LYS A 13 -0.56 0.02 20.20
C LYS A 13 0.82 0.28 20.82
N LEU A 14 1.75 -0.66 20.68
CA LEU A 14 3.15 -0.45 21.08
C LEU A 14 3.82 0.63 20.21
N GLN A 15 3.48 0.66 18.93
CA GLN A 15 3.86 1.70 17.97
C GLN A 15 2.99 2.96 18.04
N LYS A 16 2.35 3.26 19.18
CA LYS A 16 1.46 4.43 19.35
C LYS A 16 2.08 5.75 18.88
N ASN A 17 3.39 5.93 19.07
CA ASN A 17 4.08 7.14 18.64
C ASN A 17 4.08 7.28 17.11
N ALA A 18 4.24 6.18 16.38
CA ALA A 18 4.20 6.18 14.92
C ALA A 18 2.78 6.44 14.40
N VAL A 19 1.75 5.90 15.06
CA VAL A 19 0.34 6.21 14.76
C VAL A 19 0.01 7.68 15.06
N LEU A 20 0.50 8.23 16.18
CA LEU A 20 0.33 9.64 16.54
C LEU A 20 1.02 10.56 15.53
N VAL A 21 2.24 10.23 15.10
CA VAL A 21 2.95 10.96 14.04
C VAL A 21 2.16 10.92 12.74
N LEU A 22 1.61 9.76 12.37
CA LEU A 22 0.77 9.61 11.18
C LEU A 22 -0.46 10.55 11.27
N LEU A 23 -1.17 10.57 12.39
CA LEU A 23 -2.30 11.48 12.62
C LEU A 23 -1.88 12.96 12.58
N ALA A 24 -0.75 13.32 13.20
CA ALA A 24 -0.23 14.67 13.18
C ALA A 24 0.13 15.13 11.76
N MET A 25 0.75 14.26 10.97
CA MET A 25 1.06 14.54 9.56
C MET A 25 -0.22 14.81 8.75
N CYS A 26 -1.34 14.14 9.05
CA CYS A 26 -2.64 14.45 8.42
C CYS A 26 -3.04 15.91 8.60
N VAL A 27 -2.97 16.37 9.85
CA VAL A 27 -3.40 17.72 10.24
C VAL A 27 -2.44 18.76 9.64
N VAL A 28 -1.15 18.48 9.64
CA VAL A 28 -0.17 19.37 9.02
C VAL A 28 -0.41 19.44 7.50
N PHE A 29 -0.50 18.31 6.79
CA PHE A 29 -0.66 18.35 5.35
C PHE A 29 -2.01 18.95 4.91
N THR A 30 -3.10 18.69 5.63
CA THR A 30 -4.41 19.32 5.37
C THR A 30 -4.33 20.85 5.48
N VAL A 31 -3.72 21.37 6.55
CA VAL A 31 -3.68 22.81 6.84
C VAL A 31 -2.70 23.55 5.92
N PHE A 32 -1.51 22.97 5.70
CA PHE A 32 -0.42 23.66 5.01
C PHE A 32 -0.44 23.47 3.48
N MET A 33 -0.75 22.27 2.98
CA MET A 33 -0.71 21.99 1.54
C MET A 33 -2.01 22.37 0.81
N LYS A 34 -3.08 22.67 1.55
CA LYS A 34 -4.40 23.05 1.04
C LYS A 34 -4.93 22.16 -0.09
N SER A 35 -4.51 20.90 -0.11
CA SER A 35 -4.89 19.98 -1.18
C SER A 35 -5.31 18.61 -0.60
N PRO A 36 -6.57 18.20 -0.86
CA PRO A 36 -7.17 16.97 -0.34
C PRO A 36 -6.48 15.70 -0.87
N THR A 37 -5.93 15.77 -2.09
CA THR A 37 -5.31 14.62 -2.77
C THR A 37 -4.05 14.15 -2.06
N TYR A 38 -3.32 15.02 -1.37
CA TYR A 38 -2.11 14.60 -0.63
C TYR A 38 -2.43 13.62 0.48
N ILE A 39 -3.53 13.84 1.21
CA ILE A 39 -3.93 12.98 2.33
C ILE A 39 -4.21 11.58 1.79
N VAL A 40 -5.06 11.49 0.77
CA VAL A 40 -5.51 10.20 0.22
C VAL A 40 -4.38 9.39 -0.43
N ASN A 41 -3.32 10.05 -0.93
CA ASN A 41 -2.17 9.37 -1.50
C ASN A 41 -1.12 8.95 -0.45
N LEU A 42 -0.90 9.78 0.55
CA LEU A 42 0.22 9.64 1.48
C LEU A 42 -0.16 8.78 2.70
N PHE A 43 -1.38 8.94 3.23
CA PHE A 43 -1.81 8.22 4.43
C PHE A 43 -1.78 6.70 4.30
N PRO A 44 -2.38 6.12 3.23
CA PRO A 44 -2.34 4.68 3.02
C PRO A 44 -0.92 4.13 2.90
N MET A 45 0.00 4.90 2.31
CA MET A 45 1.42 4.56 2.22
C MET A 45 2.11 4.48 3.58
N TYR A 46 1.88 5.47 4.46
CA TYR A 46 2.39 5.40 5.83
C TYR A 46 1.74 4.27 6.63
N GLY A 47 0.45 4.03 6.44
CA GLY A 47 -0.26 2.88 7.02
C GLY A 47 0.40 1.55 6.63
N PHE A 48 0.81 1.42 5.38
CA PHE A 48 1.55 0.25 4.90
C PHE A 48 2.91 0.09 5.57
N LEU A 49 3.65 1.17 5.81
CA LEU A 49 4.92 1.11 6.56
C LEU A 49 4.73 0.58 7.98
N LEU A 50 3.62 0.91 8.65
CA LEU A 50 3.28 0.36 9.97
C LEU A 50 3.00 -1.16 9.89
N VAL A 51 2.35 -1.62 8.82
CA VAL A 51 2.13 -3.06 8.57
C VAL A 51 3.46 -3.79 8.38
N LEU A 52 4.40 -3.24 7.60
CA LEU A 52 5.76 -3.81 7.49
C LEU A 52 6.50 -3.76 8.83
N GLY A 53 6.20 -2.76 9.66
CA GLY A 53 6.62 -2.69 11.05
C GLY A 53 6.18 -3.92 11.83
N THR A 54 4.93 -4.39 11.71
CA THR A 54 4.49 -5.59 12.46
C THR A 54 5.21 -6.86 12.02
N LEU A 55 5.57 -7.00 10.73
CA LEU A 55 6.43 -8.09 10.28
C LEU A 55 7.85 -7.99 10.86
N THR A 56 8.38 -6.78 10.96
CA THR A 56 9.70 -6.56 11.58
C THR A 56 9.72 -6.97 13.04
N TYR A 57 8.65 -6.66 13.79
CA TYR A 57 8.53 -7.07 15.19
C TYR A 57 8.39 -8.59 15.34
N ASP A 58 7.77 -9.28 14.38
CA ASP A 58 7.71 -10.74 14.38
C ASP A 58 9.06 -11.41 14.09
N GLU A 59 9.95 -10.73 13.36
CA GLU A 59 11.33 -11.17 13.10
C GLU A 59 12.29 -10.86 14.24
N PHE A 60 11.96 -9.87 15.08
CA PHE A 60 12.81 -9.42 16.18
C PHE A 60 13.09 -10.58 17.15
N ASP A 61 14.35 -10.71 17.57
CA ASP A 61 14.85 -11.78 18.45
C ASP A 61 14.46 -13.22 18.04
N ARG A 62 14.48 -13.51 16.73
CA ARG A 62 14.06 -14.82 16.17
C ARG A 62 12.61 -15.19 16.53
N GLY A 63 11.74 -14.19 16.65
CA GLY A 63 10.33 -14.36 17.05
C GLY A 63 9.58 -15.41 16.23
N TYR A 64 9.96 -15.68 14.98
CA TYR A 64 9.39 -16.78 14.19
C TYR A 64 9.57 -18.17 14.78
N SER A 65 10.74 -18.49 15.35
CA SER A 65 10.98 -19.81 15.95
C SER A 65 10.04 -20.05 17.12
N PHE A 66 9.74 -19.02 17.92
CA PHE A 66 8.73 -19.07 18.98
C PHE A 66 7.29 -19.05 18.44
N LEU A 67 7.01 -18.25 17.41
CA LEU A 67 5.66 -18.16 16.83
C LEU A 67 5.20 -19.51 16.25
N PHE A 68 6.11 -20.31 15.71
CA PHE A 68 5.81 -21.62 15.14
C PHE A 68 5.88 -22.79 16.14
N THR A 69 6.20 -22.56 17.42
CA THR A 69 5.90 -23.54 18.47
C THR A 69 4.44 -23.50 18.91
N LEU A 70 3.76 -22.37 18.66
CA LEU A 70 2.31 -22.26 18.84
C LEU A 70 1.57 -23.06 17.75
N PRO A 71 0.30 -23.48 17.98
CA PRO A 71 -0.51 -24.22 17.00
C PRO A 71 -0.99 -23.32 15.84
N VAL A 72 -0.06 -22.68 15.15
CA VAL A 72 -0.27 -21.77 14.02
C VAL A 72 0.33 -22.39 12.77
N SER A 73 -0.50 -22.63 11.75
CA SER A 73 0.00 -23.10 10.47
C SER A 73 0.71 -21.99 9.70
N ARG A 74 1.76 -22.34 8.95
CA ARG A 74 2.51 -21.41 8.09
C ARG A 74 1.61 -20.69 7.07
N ARG A 75 0.64 -21.41 6.49
CA ARG A 75 -0.41 -20.84 5.62
C ARG A 75 -1.32 -19.88 6.36
N GLY A 76 -1.67 -20.20 7.61
CA GLY A 76 -2.50 -19.37 8.48
C GLY A 76 -1.82 -18.05 8.82
N TYR A 77 -0.51 -18.06 9.08
CA TYR A 77 0.30 -16.86 9.30
C TYR A 77 0.31 -15.94 8.07
N VAL A 78 0.64 -16.48 6.89
CA VAL A 78 0.65 -15.68 5.65
C VAL A 78 -0.75 -15.10 5.37
N LYS A 79 -1.81 -15.91 5.48
CA LYS A 79 -3.18 -15.43 5.28
C LYS A 79 -3.52 -14.29 6.23
N GLU A 80 -3.11 -14.39 7.48
CA GLU A 80 -3.37 -13.36 8.47
C GLU A 80 -2.65 -12.05 8.16
N LYS A 81 -1.37 -12.06 7.76
CA LYS A 81 -0.66 -10.83 7.38
C LYS A 81 -1.27 -10.12 6.17
N TYR A 82 -1.74 -10.86 5.16
CA TYR A 82 -2.45 -10.25 4.04
C TYR A 82 -3.82 -9.69 4.45
N VAL A 83 -4.56 -10.40 5.30
CA VAL A 83 -5.85 -9.91 5.80
C VAL A 83 -5.66 -8.68 6.69
N PHE A 84 -4.67 -8.69 7.57
CA PHE A 84 -4.34 -7.57 8.44
C PHE A 84 -3.93 -6.34 7.63
N GLY A 85 -3.01 -6.49 6.66
CA GLY A 85 -2.58 -5.38 5.82
C GLY A 85 -3.72 -4.81 4.96
N LEU A 86 -4.59 -5.66 4.42
CA LEU A 86 -5.77 -5.22 3.67
C LEU A 86 -6.77 -4.46 4.55
N LEU A 87 -7.08 -4.99 5.74
CA LEU A 87 -7.98 -4.33 6.68
C LEU A 87 -7.41 -3.00 7.18
N PHE A 88 -6.14 -2.96 7.52
CA PHE A 88 -5.50 -1.77 8.08
C PHE A 88 -5.27 -0.69 7.02
N CYS A 89 -4.67 -1.04 5.88
CA CYS A 89 -4.45 -0.08 4.79
C CYS A 89 -5.77 0.35 4.14
N GLY A 90 -6.71 -0.58 3.95
CA GLY A 90 -8.04 -0.27 3.45
C GLY A 90 -8.83 0.63 4.40
N GLY A 91 -8.75 0.37 5.72
CA GLY A 91 -9.36 1.22 6.74
C GLY A 91 -8.78 2.63 6.76
N ILE A 92 -7.45 2.76 6.70
CA ILE A 92 -6.78 4.07 6.60
C ILE A 92 -7.15 4.79 5.31
N TRP A 93 -7.25 4.08 4.19
CA TRP A 93 -7.67 4.66 2.92
C TRP A 93 -9.10 5.19 2.98
N ILE A 94 -10.06 4.40 3.47
CA ILE A 94 -11.45 4.87 3.65
C ILE A 94 -11.49 6.10 4.56
N LEU A 95 -10.75 6.07 5.68
CA LEU A 95 -10.66 7.21 6.60
C LEU A 95 -10.08 8.45 5.89
N SER A 96 -9.02 8.28 5.11
CA SER A 96 -8.39 9.38 4.36
C SER A 96 -9.33 9.99 3.32
N VAL A 97 -10.10 9.15 2.60
CA VAL A 97 -11.10 9.61 1.63
C VAL A 97 -12.22 10.38 2.33
N LEU A 98 -12.71 9.90 3.48
CA LEU A 98 -13.74 10.60 4.25
C LEU A 98 -13.27 11.98 4.74
N ILE A 99 -12.07 12.06 5.31
CA ILE A 99 -11.46 13.33 5.75
C ILE A 99 -11.33 14.29 4.56
N SER A 100 -10.88 13.76 3.43
CA SER A 100 -10.69 14.51 2.19
C SER A 100 -12.01 15.08 1.64
N LEU A 101 -13.09 14.29 1.65
CA LEU A 101 -14.42 14.73 1.23
C LEU A 101 -15.00 15.78 2.18
N ILE A 102 -14.82 15.63 3.49
CA ILE A 102 -15.22 16.64 4.49
C ILE A 102 -14.48 17.96 4.23
N TYR A 103 -13.18 17.89 3.96
CA TYR A 103 -12.39 19.08 3.63
C TYR A 103 -12.95 19.79 2.40
N VAL A 104 -13.13 19.07 1.28
CA VAL A 104 -13.70 19.62 0.03
C VAL A 104 -15.07 20.26 0.28
N TRP A 105 -15.91 19.65 1.10
CA TRP A 105 -17.24 20.17 1.43
C TRP A 105 -17.20 21.49 2.20
N ILE A 106 -16.21 21.66 3.10
CA ILE A 106 -16.02 22.88 3.90
C ILE A 106 -15.40 23.99 3.06
N THR A 107 -14.34 23.71 2.29
CA THR A 107 -13.62 24.75 1.54
C THR A 107 -14.39 25.17 0.29
N LYS A 108 -15.15 24.27 -0.35
CA LYS A 108 -15.84 24.47 -1.65
C LYS A 108 -14.94 24.97 -2.79
N GLU A 109 -13.63 25.02 -2.60
CA GLU A 109 -12.65 25.51 -3.59
C GLU A 109 -12.40 24.50 -4.71
N ILE A 110 -12.67 23.22 -4.47
CA ILE A 110 -12.30 22.12 -5.39
C ILE A 110 -13.58 21.40 -5.84
N PRO A 111 -13.88 21.36 -7.15
CA PRO A 111 -15.00 20.58 -7.65
C PRO A 111 -14.74 19.07 -7.46
N ILE A 112 -15.78 18.33 -7.10
CA ILE A 112 -15.75 16.87 -7.11
C ILE A 112 -15.86 16.43 -8.57
N ASP A 113 -14.72 16.25 -9.22
CA ASP A 113 -14.62 15.84 -10.62
C ASP A 113 -14.13 14.38 -10.74
N ASP A 114 -14.33 13.78 -11.91
CA ASP A 114 -13.93 12.41 -12.23
C ASP A 114 -12.42 12.19 -12.02
N ALA A 115 -11.60 13.21 -12.29
CA ALA A 115 -10.16 13.18 -12.06
C ALA A 115 -9.79 12.98 -10.57
N LEU A 116 -10.55 13.58 -9.65
CA LEU A 116 -10.34 13.45 -8.21
C LEU A 116 -10.67 12.03 -7.73
N MET A 117 -11.75 11.44 -8.27
CA MET A 117 -12.13 10.05 -7.99
C MET A 117 -11.10 9.05 -8.53
N VAL A 118 -10.56 9.27 -9.73
CA VAL A 118 -9.46 8.45 -10.28
C VAL A 118 -8.24 8.53 -9.38
N ASN A 119 -7.88 9.73 -8.90
CA ASN A 119 -6.74 9.91 -8.01
C ASN A 119 -6.88 9.06 -6.73
N TYR A 120 -8.07 9.05 -6.13
CA TYR A 120 -8.34 8.23 -4.95
C TYR A 120 -8.29 6.72 -5.24
N ALA A 121 -8.73 6.29 -6.42
CA ALA A 121 -8.65 4.89 -6.84
C ALA A 121 -7.20 4.44 -7.12
N VAL A 122 -6.39 5.31 -7.72
CA VAL A 122 -4.98 5.03 -7.99
C VAL A 122 -4.19 4.86 -6.69
N SER A 123 -4.52 5.60 -5.64
CA SER A 123 -3.80 5.51 -4.36
C SER A 123 -3.93 4.13 -3.70
N ILE A 124 -5.12 3.54 -3.71
CA ILE A 124 -5.33 2.19 -3.15
C ILE A 124 -4.64 1.13 -4.01
N ILE A 125 -4.71 1.23 -5.35
CA ILE A 125 -4.02 0.34 -6.27
C ILE A 125 -2.51 0.36 -5.99
N LEU A 126 -1.93 1.55 -5.82
CA LEU A 126 -0.52 1.71 -5.50
C LEU A 126 -0.17 0.94 -4.21
N VAL A 127 -0.91 1.15 -3.12
CA VAL A 127 -0.66 0.44 -1.85
C VAL A 127 -0.78 -1.08 -2.00
N LEU A 128 -1.75 -1.57 -2.77
CA LEU A 128 -1.90 -3.00 -3.02
C LEU A 128 -0.70 -3.58 -3.78
N VAL A 129 -0.14 -2.84 -4.74
CA VAL A 129 1.09 -3.24 -5.46
C VAL A 129 2.29 -3.32 -4.52
N PHE A 130 2.48 -2.30 -3.68
CA PHE A 130 3.56 -2.29 -2.68
C PHE A 130 3.40 -3.42 -1.66
N MET A 131 2.18 -3.69 -1.22
CA MET A 131 1.86 -4.78 -0.31
C MET A 131 2.12 -6.15 -0.94
N GLY A 132 1.65 -6.35 -2.17
CA GLY A 132 1.83 -7.57 -2.94
C GLY A 132 3.28 -7.86 -3.34
N THR A 133 4.23 -6.97 -3.08
CA THR A 133 5.64 -7.18 -3.45
C THR A 133 6.55 -7.16 -2.24
N SER A 134 6.30 -6.29 -1.27
CA SER A 134 7.18 -6.17 -0.10
C SER A 134 6.95 -7.29 0.91
N ILE A 135 5.70 -7.75 1.09
CA ILE A 135 5.41 -8.89 1.99
C ILE A 135 6.16 -10.17 1.60
N PRO A 136 6.10 -10.68 0.35
CA PRO A 136 6.84 -11.88 -0.03
C PRO A 136 8.37 -11.68 0.07
N VAL A 137 8.87 -10.50 -0.27
CA VAL A 137 10.31 -10.20 -0.20
C VAL A 137 10.79 -10.17 1.24
N GLN A 138 10.05 -9.52 2.14
CA GLN A 138 10.36 -9.48 3.56
C GLN A 138 10.33 -10.88 4.17
N LEU A 139 9.30 -11.68 3.88
CA LEU A 139 9.22 -13.07 4.36
C LEU A 139 10.38 -13.94 3.86
N LYS A 140 10.90 -13.71 2.65
CA LYS A 140 12.01 -14.49 2.08
C LYS A 140 13.38 -14.05 2.58
N TYR A 141 13.63 -12.75 2.58
CA TYR A 141 14.97 -12.19 2.74
C TYR A 141 15.16 -11.37 4.02
N GLY A 142 14.12 -11.27 4.85
CA GLY A 142 14.12 -10.52 6.10
C GLY A 142 13.82 -9.03 5.92
N ASN A 143 13.71 -8.33 7.05
CA ASN A 143 13.37 -6.92 7.16
C ASN A 143 14.21 -5.98 6.27
N GLU A 144 15.54 -6.09 6.28
CA GLU A 144 16.40 -5.18 5.50
C GLU A 144 16.10 -5.23 4.01
N LYS A 145 15.99 -6.44 3.45
CA LYS A 145 15.67 -6.62 2.03
C LYS A 145 14.21 -6.31 1.72
N GLY A 146 13.30 -6.49 2.68
CA GLY A 146 11.90 -6.04 2.58
C GLY A 146 11.78 -4.54 2.38
N ARG A 147 12.52 -3.74 3.16
CA ARG A 147 12.57 -2.27 3.01
C ARG A 147 13.24 -1.85 1.70
N LEU A 148 14.31 -2.54 1.30
CA LEU A 148 14.93 -2.31 -0.01
C LEU A 148 13.96 -2.62 -1.16
N ALA A 149 13.07 -3.59 -1.02
CA ALA A 149 12.03 -3.87 -2.02
C ALA A 149 11.08 -2.68 -2.21
N VAL A 150 10.62 -2.05 -1.12
CA VAL A 150 9.79 -0.84 -1.17
C VAL A 150 10.52 0.27 -1.94
N VAL A 151 11.79 0.53 -1.60
CA VAL A 151 12.59 1.55 -2.27
C VAL A 151 12.81 1.22 -3.74
N ALA A 152 13.15 -0.03 -4.07
CA ALA A 152 13.38 -0.47 -5.44
C ALA A 152 12.13 -0.32 -6.32
N ILE A 153 10.94 -0.55 -5.76
CA ILE A 153 9.67 -0.38 -6.48
C ILE A 153 9.33 1.10 -6.64
N GLY A 154 9.57 1.91 -5.61
CA GLY A 154 9.39 3.36 -5.71
C GLY A 154 10.29 3.97 -6.79
N VAL A 155 11.58 3.65 -6.75
CA VAL A 155 12.58 4.14 -7.73
C VAL A 155 12.33 3.54 -9.11
N GLY A 156 12.03 2.24 -9.19
CA GLY A 156 11.71 1.56 -10.45
C GLY A 156 10.45 2.12 -11.11
N GLY A 157 9.39 2.36 -10.33
CA GLY A 157 8.16 3.00 -10.82
C GLY A 157 8.43 4.41 -11.34
N PHE A 158 9.21 5.20 -10.61
CA PHE A 158 9.63 6.53 -11.06
C PHE A 158 10.46 6.47 -12.36
N ALA A 159 11.41 5.54 -12.46
CA ALA A 159 12.25 5.35 -13.64
C ALA A 159 11.43 4.91 -14.87
N VAL A 160 10.41 4.07 -14.69
CA VAL A 160 9.49 3.68 -15.78
C VAL A 160 8.66 4.86 -16.26
N ILE A 161 8.16 5.70 -15.34
CA ILE A 161 7.38 6.89 -15.70
C ILE A 161 8.27 7.90 -16.44
N VAL A 162 9.41 8.28 -15.87
CA VAL A 162 10.32 9.27 -16.47
C VAL A 162 10.96 8.74 -17.74
N GLY A 163 11.44 7.51 -17.74
CA GLY A 163 12.01 6.85 -18.91
C GLY A 163 11.00 6.67 -20.03
N GLY A 164 9.75 6.33 -19.69
CA GLY A 164 8.64 6.30 -20.64
C GLY A 164 8.39 7.67 -21.27
N ILE A 165 8.34 8.73 -20.47
CA ILE A 165 8.16 10.11 -20.96
C ILE A 165 9.33 10.52 -21.88
N GLN A 166 10.56 10.16 -21.52
CA GLN A 166 11.76 10.47 -22.29
C GLN A 166 11.79 9.69 -23.63
N LEU A 167 11.43 8.41 -23.61
CA LEU A 167 11.36 7.55 -24.80
C LEU A 167 10.20 7.96 -25.73
N GLY A 168 9.05 8.36 -25.18
CA GLY A 168 7.93 8.89 -25.95
C GLY A 168 8.30 10.15 -26.74
N LYS A 169 9.14 11.03 -26.16
CA LYS A 169 9.68 12.21 -26.85
C LYS A 169 10.68 11.88 -27.96
N VAL A 170 11.42 10.77 -27.84
CA VAL A 170 12.45 10.35 -28.83
C VAL A 170 11.83 9.61 -30.01
N PHE A 171 10.74 8.87 -29.79
CA PHE A 171 10.05 8.10 -30.83
C PHE A 171 8.90 8.85 -31.52
N ASP A 172 8.69 10.13 -31.22
CA ASP A 172 7.55 10.95 -31.70
C ASP A 172 6.19 10.26 -31.50
N ILE A 173 6.13 9.37 -30.50
CA ILE A 173 4.89 8.77 -30.03
C ILE A 173 4.25 9.88 -29.21
N GLU A 174 3.12 10.40 -29.70
CA GLU A 174 2.24 11.29 -28.94
C GLU A 174 1.83 10.59 -27.63
N MET A 175 2.67 10.71 -26.61
CA MET A 175 2.40 10.24 -25.26
C MET A 175 1.17 10.99 -24.71
N THR A 176 0.92 12.18 -25.25
CA THR A 176 -0.32 12.94 -25.19
C THR A 176 -1.52 12.19 -25.77
N ALA A 177 -1.40 11.46 -26.87
CA ALA A 177 -2.49 10.63 -27.43
C ALA A 177 -2.72 9.34 -26.63
N ALA A 178 -1.68 8.74 -26.04
CA ALA A 178 -1.83 7.62 -25.12
C ALA A 178 -2.51 8.05 -23.80
N LEU A 179 -2.07 9.18 -23.22
CA LEU A 179 -2.71 9.81 -22.07
C LEU A 179 -4.15 10.24 -22.40
N GLN A 180 -4.39 10.86 -23.55
CA GLN A 180 -5.74 11.23 -24.00
C GLN A 180 -6.62 10.02 -24.32
N ARG A 181 -6.06 8.88 -24.77
CA ARG A 181 -6.82 7.62 -24.90
C ARG A 181 -7.19 7.06 -23.54
N VAL A 182 -6.31 7.14 -22.54
CA VAL A 182 -6.60 6.77 -21.15
C VAL A 182 -7.62 7.72 -20.52
N GLU A 183 -7.52 9.02 -20.81
CA GLU A 183 -8.46 10.07 -20.39
C GLU A 183 -9.84 9.87 -21.05
N LYS A 184 -9.88 9.49 -22.34
CA LYS A 184 -11.10 9.14 -23.09
C LYS A 184 -11.68 7.76 -22.76
N MET A 185 -10.88 6.85 -22.18
CA MET A 185 -11.35 5.51 -21.78
C MET A 185 -12.29 5.54 -20.57
N GLY A 186 -12.54 6.71 -19.99
CA GLY A 186 -13.38 6.88 -18.82
C GLY A 186 -12.63 6.49 -17.56
N ALA A 187 -12.62 7.41 -16.59
CA ALA A 187 -12.11 7.23 -15.23
C ALA A 187 -12.45 5.86 -14.60
N GLY A 188 -13.66 5.37 -14.85
CA GLY A 188 -14.15 4.09 -14.36
C GLY A 188 -13.40 2.87 -14.94
N THR A 189 -13.12 2.85 -16.24
CA THR A 189 -12.49 1.70 -16.90
C THR A 189 -11.05 1.50 -16.43
N VAL A 190 -10.29 2.59 -16.29
CA VAL A 190 -8.90 2.57 -15.81
C VAL A 190 -8.84 2.07 -14.37
N SER A 191 -9.77 2.54 -13.53
CA SER A 191 -9.87 2.11 -12.13
C SER A 191 -10.23 0.62 -12.02
N VAL A 192 -11.17 0.13 -12.84
CA VAL A 192 -11.56 -1.29 -12.86
C VAL A 192 -10.40 -2.19 -13.31
N ILE A 193 -9.71 -1.83 -14.40
CA ILE A 193 -8.53 -2.57 -14.87
C ILE A 193 -7.44 -2.59 -13.79
N GLY A 194 -7.16 -1.45 -13.16
CA GLY A 194 -6.19 -1.34 -12.09
C GLY A 194 -6.55 -2.22 -10.88
N CYS A 195 -7.81 -2.25 -10.47
CA CYS A 195 -8.29 -3.14 -9.42
C CYS A 195 -8.10 -4.62 -9.78
N ILE A 196 -8.44 -5.03 -11.00
CA ILE A 196 -8.25 -6.42 -11.46
C ILE A 196 -6.78 -6.82 -11.41
N VAL A 197 -5.88 -5.97 -11.93
CA VAL A 197 -4.43 -6.22 -11.90
C VAL A 197 -3.92 -6.31 -10.46
N SER A 198 -4.39 -5.44 -9.57
CA SER A 198 -4.04 -5.45 -8.15
C SER A 198 -4.42 -6.76 -7.46
N VAL A 199 -5.64 -7.25 -7.73
CA VAL A 199 -6.13 -8.51 -7.17
C VAL A 199 -5.29 -9.68 -7.67
N ILE A 200 -5.00 -9.73 -8.97
CA ILE A 200 -4.15 -10.77 -9.56
C ILE A 200 -2.76 -10.76 -8.91
N LEU A 201 -2.16 -9.58 -8.75
CA LEU A 201 -0.85 -9.42 -8.09
C LEU A 201 -0.87 -9.94 -6.65
N ILE A 202 -1.89 -9.60 -5.86
CA ILE A 202 -2.02 -10.09 -4.49
C ILE A 202 -2.20 -11.60 -4.43
N VAL A 203 -2.98 -12.20 -5.34
CA VAL A 203 -3.17 -13.66 -5.38
C VAL A 203 -1.87 -14.38 -5.73
N ILE A 204 -1.14 -13.88 -6.74
CA ILE A 204 0.17 -14.42 -7.11
C ILE A 204 1.15 -14.28 -5.94
N SER A 205 1.17 -13.11 -5.32
CA SER A 205 2.02 -12.81 -4.19
C SER A 205 1.75 -13.70 -2.98
N TYR A 206 0.48 -13.91 -2.65
CA TYR A 206 0.06 -14.81 -1.59
C TYR A 206 0.57 -16.24 -1.85
N LYS A 207 0.44 -16.77 -3.08
CA LYS A 207 0.95 -18.10 -3.44
C LYS A 207 2.47 -18.19 -3.27
N ILE A 208 3.19 -17.14 -3.66
CA ILE A 208 4.66 -17.06 -3.51
C ILE A 208 5.03 -17.01 -2.03
N SER A 209 4.39 -16.15 -1.23
CA SER A 209 4.60 -16.03 0.21
C SER A 209 4.35 -17.35 0.95
N VAL A 210 3.27 -18.07 0.61
CA VAL A 210 2.98 -19.40 1.19
C VAL A 210 4.10 -20.37 0.88
N ARG A 211 4.52 -20.47 -0.39
CA ARG A 211 5.59 -21.38 -0.81
C ARG A 211 6.93 -21.05 -0.13
N ILE A 212 7.23 -19.77 0.07
CA ILE A 212 8.44 -19.33 0.78
C ILE A 212 8.38 -19.81 2.23
N MET A 213 7.28 -19.55 2.94
CA MET A 213 7.15 -19.93 4.35
C MET A 213 7.12 -21.45 4.55
N GLU A 214 6.51 -22.21 3.64
CA GLU A 214 6.53 -23.67 3.68
C GLU A 214 7.94 -24.25 3.51
N LYS A 215 8.79 -23.61 2.72
CA LYS A 215 10.18 -24.05 2.49
C LYS A 215 11.20 -23.47 3.47
N LYS A 216 10.81 -22.53 4.32
CA LYS A 216 11.71 -21.90 5.30
C LYS A 216 11.92 -22.86 6.46
N GLU A 217 13.17 -23.25 6.69
CA GLU A 217 13.59 -23.95 7.92
C GLU A 217 14.01 -22.88 8.94
N PHE A 218 13.57 -23.06 10.19
CA PHE A 218 13.78 -22.13 11.31
C PHE A 218 14.67 -22.77 12.38
#